data_AF-A0A0F9AIG4-F1
#
_entry.id   AF-A0A0F9AIG4-F1
#
_cell.length_a   1.000
_cell.length_b   1.000
_cell.length_c   1.000
_cell.angle_alpha   90.00
_cell.angle_beta   90.00
_cell.angle_gamma   90.00
#
_symmetry.space_group_name_H-M   'P 1'
#
loop_
_entity.id
_entity.type
_entity.pdbx_description
1 polymer ?
#
loop_
_entity_poly.entity_id
_entity_poly.type
_entity_poly.pdbx_seq_one_letter_code
_entity_poly.pdbx_strand_id
1 'polypeptide(L)'
;QLDPTGTPGGALNRYIFRVRFTTADSAGTCDYLQVFHTQYLTQILRDDKPVAVAVHRDRVFLFTTNAFRFSPPGQITEWNARDIEIVDEGGETVMSAVSSDEYLAVFKEAAFYRYIGTTTSNFVLRFTPLPGCISKRGAANVGGKLFYVSKDGIRVIVGTESVVLSRHIQSVYDALTTSDAVLINWAGSLIISFPSNATIFWADPDTIRKDDMGDGRLSFWDWVRMAADQFVYASGSGDNGFLIGYDSANSRFVHETANGYDIDFDTTQVAITTTLQTKYDSFGSPGERKTYQRQKIELSKSGAWTGTLAANDGQTTKEFSIASGSGTGHFVKDASPLSTMDGYNLSTKLVNATANAVTVYGISTEFKRRAF
;
A
#
# COMPACT_ATOMS: atom_id res chain seq x y z
N GLN A 1 -21.19 -7.97 -59.97
CA GLN A 1 -21.01 -9.03 -60.97
C GLN A 1 -19.50 -9.23 -61.12
N LEU A 2 -18.96 -10.35 -60.65
CA LEU A 2 -17.50 -10.61 -60.64
C LEU A 2 -17.16 -11.63 -61.73
N ASP A 3 -16.06 -11.35 -62.43
CA ASP A 3 -15.41 -12.20 -63.42
C ASP A 3 -15.12 -13.59 -62.83
N PRO A 4 -15.59 -14.69 -63.45
CA PRO A 4 -15.41 -16.04 -62.94
C PRO A 4 -14.00 -16.64 -63.18
N THR A 5 -13.07 -15.90 -63.80
CA THR A 5 -11.75 -16.45 -64.19
C THR A 5 -10.53 -15.71 -63.67
N GLY A 6 -10.71 -14.63 -62.89
CA GLY A 6 -9.60 -13.90 -62.29
C GLY A 6 -9.09 -14.58 -61.01
N THR A 7 -8.05 -15.41 -61.12
CA THR A 7 -7.25 -15.85 -59.96
C THR A 7 -6.83 -14.60 -59.18
N PRO A 8 -7.30 -14.40 -57.92
CA PRO A 8 -6.89 -13.24 -57.16
C PRO A 8 -5.40 -13.36 -56.90
N GLY A 9 -4.60 -12.47 -57.50
CA GLY A 9 -3.23 -12.25 -57.09
C GLY A 9 -3.25 -11.95 -55.59
N GLY A 10 -2.86 -12.94 -54.80
CA GLY A 10 -2.99 -12.93 -53.35
C GLY A 10 -2.14 -11.81 -52.77
N ALA A 11 -2.79 -10.77 -52.28
CA ALA A 11 -2.17 -9.85 -51.34
C ALA A 11 -1.96 -10.61 -50.03
N LEU A 12 -0.74 -11.09 -49.82
CA LEU A 12 -0.29 -11.66 -48.55
C LEU A 12 -0.53 -10.61 -47.45
N ASN A 13 -1.34 -10.95 -46.45
CA ASN A 13 -1.71 -10.14 -45.27
C ASN A 13 -2.96 -9.24 -45.35
N ARG A 14 -4.01 -9.62 -46.08
CA ARG A 14 -5.36 -9.05 -45.85
C ARG A 14 -6.35 -10.14 -45.45
N TYR A 15 -6.87 -10.05 -44.23
CA TYR A 15 -8.04 -10.84 -43.82
C TYR A 15 -9.24 -10.40 -44.66
N ILE A 16 -9.77 -11.31 -45.50
CA ILE A 16 -11.01 -11.08 -46.24
C ILE A 16 -12.14 -11.65 -45.38
N PHE A 17 -12.98 -10.79 -44.80
CA PHE A 17 -14.22 -11.23 -44.14
C PHE A 17 -15.39 -11.12 -45.12
N ARG A 18 -16.04 -12.24 -45.44
CA ARG A 18 -17.22 -12.29 -46.30
C ARG A 18 -18.46 -12.34 -45.42
N VAL A 19 -19.28 -11.30 -45.45
CA VAL A 19 -20.58 -11.27 -44.79
C VAL A 19 -21.68 -11.51 -45.82
N ARG A 20 -22.62 -12.40 -45.52
CA ARG A 20 -23.83 -12.65 -46.31
C ARG A 20 -25.04 -12.46 -45.40
N PHE A 21 -26.01 -11.69 -45.86
CA PHE A 21 -27.28 -11.49 -45.17
C PHE A 21 -28.41 -12.05 -46.03
N THR A 22 -29.43 -12.59 -45.40
CA THR A 22 -30.70 -12.95 -46.06
C THR A 22 -31.66 -11.80 -45.82
N THR A 23 -32.04 -11.07 -46.86
CA THR A 23 -33.05 -10.01 -46.78
C THR A 23 -34.42 -10.57 -47.16
N ALA A 24 -35.50 -10.01 -46.63
CA ALA A 24 -36.85 -10.30 -47.11
C ALA A 24 -37.01 -9.77 -48.55
N ASP A 25 -37.86 -10.41 -49.36
CA ASP A 25 -38.05 -10.09 -50.79
C ASP A 25 -38.54 -8.64 -51.04
N SER A 26 -39.04 -7.96 -50.01
CA SER A 26 -39.53 -6.57 -50.05
C SER A 26 -38.49 -5.50 -49.67
N ALA A 27 -37.27 -5.86 -49.29
CA ALA A 27 -36.24 -4.90 -48.89
C ALA A 27 -35.54 -4.29 -50.14
N GLY A 28 -35.93 -3.07 -50.52
CA GLY A 28 -35.47 -2.42 -51.75
C GLY A 28 -34.02 -1.91 -51.73
N THR A 29 -33.49 -1.54 -50.56
CA THR A 29 -32.09 -1.09 -50.38
C THR A 29 -31.60 -1.42 -48.98
N CYS A 30 -30.32 -1.76 -48.84
CA CYS A 30 -29.62 -1.80 -47.56
C CYS A 30 -28.85 -0.49 -47.44
N ASP A 31 -29.24 0.39 -46.52
CA ASP A 31 -28.78 1.78 -46.48
C ASP A 31 -27.33 1.91 -45.96
N TYR A 32 -26.96 1.11 -44.95
CA TYR A 32 -25.59 0.97 -44.48
C TYR A 32 -25.34 -0.38 -43.78
N LEU A 33 -24.09 -0.84 -43.81
CA LEU A 33 -23.58 -1.93 -42.99
C LEU A 33 -22.66 -1.34 -41.92
N GLN A 34 -23.04 -1.49 -40.65
CA GLN A 34 -22.16 -1.13 -39.53
C GLN A 34 -21.50 -2.41 -39.00
N VAL A 35 -20.19 -2.55 -39.26
CA VAL A 35 -19.39 -3.62 -38.66
C VAL A 35 -18.79 -3.09 -37.36
N PHE A 36 -19.25 -3.63 -36.23
CA PHE A 36 -18.63 -3.36 -34.93
C PHE A 36 -17.46 -4.32 -34.74
N HIS A 37 -16.24 -3.79 -34.71
CA HIS A 37 -15.07 -4.55 -34.27
C HIS A 37 -14.91 -4.38 -32.78
N THR A 38 -15.30 -5.38 -32.01
CA THR A 38 -14.96 -5.45 -30.58
C THR A 38 -13.49 -5.84 -30.48
N GLN A 39 -12.63 -4.87 -30.18
CA GLN A 39 -11.25 -5.17 -29.81
C GLN A 39 -11.23 -5.81 -28.42
N TYR A 40 -10.75 -7.03 -28.34
CA TYR A 40 -10.54 -7.69 -27.05
C TYR A 40 -9.27 -7.15 -26.39
N LEU A 41 -9.27 -7.06 -25.06
CA LEU A 41 -8.07 -6.69 -24.29
C LEU A 41 -6.89 -7.61 -24.60
N THR A 42 -7.14 -8.89 -24.91
CA THR A 42 -6.11 -9.83 -25.37
C THR A 42 -5.45 -9.36 -26.66
N GLN A 43 -6.21 -8.92 -27.66
CA GLN A 43 -5.66 -8.38 -28.90
C GLN A 43 -4.86 -7.09 -28.67
N ILE A 44 -5.36 -6.20 -27.80
CA ILE A 44 -4.68 -4.96 -27.45
C ILE A 44 -3.36 -5.27 -26.74
N LEU A 45 -3.36 -6.19 -25.78
CA LEU A 45 -2.17 -6.63 -25.05
C LEU A 45 -1.29 -7.59 -25.85
N ARG A 46 -1.66 -7.97 -27.08
CA ARG A 46 -0.96 -8.98 -27.90
C ARG A 46 -0.80 -10.32 -27.17
N ASP A 47 -1.86 -10.74 -26.50
CA ASP A 47 -1.97 -11.94 -25.66
C ASP A 47 -1.06 -11.93 -24.42
N ASP A 48 -0.38 -10.82 -24.12
CA ASP A 48 0.32 -10.64 -22.85
C ASP A 48 -0.69 -10.47 -21.70
N LYS A 49 -0.37 -11.09 -20.57
CA LYS A 49 -1.13 -10.90 -19.34
C LYS A 49 -0.64 -9.63 -18.64
N PRO A 50 -1.55 -8.77 -18.15
CA PRO A 50 -1.13 -7.60 -17.40
C PRO A 50 -0.48 -8.02 -16.08
N VAL A 51 0.67 -7.43 -15.76
CA VAL A 51 1.41 -7.64 -14.51
C VAL A 51 0.96 -6.68 -13.42
N ALA A 52 0.46 -5.50 -13.80
CA ALA A 52 -0.11 -4.50 -12.92
C ALA A 52 -1.24 -3.75 -13.62
N VAL A 53 -2.13 -3.17 -12.81
CA VAL A 53 -3.24 -2.33 -13.26
C VAL A 53 -3.27 -1.09 -12.37
N ALA A 54 -3.39 0.10 -12.98
CA ALA A 54 -3.55 1.34 -12.24
C ALA A 54 -4.65 2.20 -12.86
N VAL A 55 -5.27 3.05 -12.05
CA VAL A 55 -6.21 4.07 -12.53
C VAL A 55 -5.64 5.44 -12.21
N HIS A 56 -5.46 6.29 -13.22
CA HIS A 56 -4.93 7.64 -13.05
C HIS A 56 -5.60 8.60 -14.02
N ARG A 57 -6.05 9.76 -13.54
CA ARG A 57 -6.68 10.83 -14.36
C ARG A 57 -7.77 10.29 -15.30
N ASP A 58 -8.72 9.56 -14.71
CA ASP A 58 -9.87 8.93 -15.38
C ASP A 58 -9.51 7.90 -16.47
N ARG A 59 -8.33 7.28 -16.40
CA ARG A 59 -7.92 6.23 -17.33
C ARG A 59 -7.50 4.99 -16.60
N VAL A 60 -7.74 3.85 -17.24
CA VAL A 60 -7.19 2.56 -16.82
C VAL A 60 -5.88 2.34 -17.57
N PHE A 61 -4.85 1.92 -16.84
CA PHE A 61 -3.55 1.56 -17.36
C PHE A 61 -3.32 0.07 -17.13
N LEU A 62 -2.97 -0.64 -18.20
CA LEU A 62 -2.62 -2.05 -18.17
C LEU A 62 -1.14 -2.19 -18.48
N PHE A 63 -0.38 -2.66 -17.51
CA PHE A 63 1.06 -2.84 -17.61
C PHE A 63 1.36 -4.27 -18.02
N THR A 64 2.15 -4.46 -19.07
CA THR A 64 2.80 -5.73 -19.41
C THR A 64 4.25 -5.69 -18.93
N THR A 65 5.09 -6.61 -19.40
CA THR A 65 6.49 -6.73 -19.00
C THR A 65 7.25 -5.40 -19.09
N ASN A 66 7.37 -4.77 -20.26
CA ASN A 66 8.14 -3.52 -20.42
C ASN A 66 7.34 -2.38 -21.06
N ALA A 67 6.02 -2.49 -21.07
CA ALA A 67 5.16 -1.48 -21.66
C ALA A 67 3.89 -1.35 -20.87
N PHE A 68 3.18 -0.26 -21.10
CA PHE A 68 1.81 -0.14 -20.66
C PHE A 68 0.95 0.49 -21.74
N ARG A 69 -0.33 0.14 -21.69
CA ARG A 69 -1.37 0.72 -22.53
C ARG A 69 -2.37 1.40 -21.66
N PHE A 70 -3.09 2.37 -22.21
CA PHE A 70 -4.08 3.11 -21.45
C PHE A 70 -5.38 3.32 -22.22
N SER A 71 -6.47 3.39 -21.46
CA SER A 71 -7.81 3.63 -22.01
C SER A 71 -8.01 5.10 -22.38
N PRO A 72 -9.03 5.42 -23.19
CA PRO A 72 -9.58 6.76 -23.27
C PRO A 72 -10.09 7.24 -21.89
N PRO A 73 -10.16 8.57 -21.64
CA PRO A 73 -10.69 9.10 -20.39
C PRO A 73 -12.13 8.71 -20.16
N GLY A 74 -12.47 8.29 -18.94
CA GLY A 74 -13.82 7.96 -18.50
C GLY A 74 -14.41 6.72 -19.18
N GLN A 75 -13.61 5.96 -19.94
CA GLN A 75 -14.07 4.81 -20.69
C GLN A 75 -13.20 3.59 -20.45
N ILE A 76 -13.84 2.42 -20.39
CA ILE A 76 -13.17 1.11 -20.35
C ILE A 76 -13.15 0.43 -21.73
N THR A 77 -13.77 1.06 -22.73
CA THR A 77 -13.87 0.61 -24.12
C THR A 77 -13.02 1.50 -25.03
N GLU A 78 -12.98 1.17 -26.33
CA GLU A 78 -12.35 2.02 -27.37
C GLU A 78 -10.84 2.25 -27.20
N TRP A 79 -10.14 1.28 -26.64
CA TRP A 79 -8.68 1.29 -26.52
C TRP A 79 -8.03 1.41 -27.91
N ASN A 80 -7.05 2.30 -28.05
CA ASN A 80 -6.29 2.43 -29.28
C ASN A 80 -5.01 1.59 -29.21
N ALA A 81 -4.73 0.82 -30.25
CA ALA A 81 -3.51 0.03 -30.33
C ALA A 81 -2.22 0.87 -30.31
N ARG A 82 -2.31 2.18 -30.61
CA ARG A 82 -1.19 3.13 -30.56
C ARG A 82 -0.97 3.80 -29.20
N ASP A 83 -1.93 3.69 -28.28
CA ASP A 83 -1.85 4.26 -26.94
C ASP A 83 -1.02 3.31 -26.06
N ILE A 84 0.30 3.35 -26.29
CA ILE A 84 1.30 2.51 -25.64
C ILE A 84 2.52 3.34 -25.28
N GLU A 85 3.09 3.05 -24.13
CA GLU A 85 4.35 3.61 -23.64
C GLU A 85 5.30 2.48 -23.26
N ILE A 86 6.60 2.70 -23.46
CA ILE A 86 7.64 1.71 -23.22
C ILE A 86 8.51 2.17 -22.04
N VAL A 87 8.77 1.24 -21.11
CA VAL A 87 9.58 1.44 -19.91
C VAL A 87 10.75 0.45 -19.95
N ASP A 88 11.84 0.81 -20.62
CA ASP A 88 12.92 -0.14 -20.93
C ASP A 88 13.93 -0.35 -19.79
N GLU A 89 14.31 0.69 -19.05
CA GLU A 89 15.43 0.63 -18.09
C GLU A 89 15.02 0.04 -16.72
N GLY A 90 16.01 -0.48 -16.00
CA GLY A 90 15.86 -0.87 -14.59
C GLY A 90 15.11 -2.17 -14.33
N GLY A 91 15.24 -3.17 -15.20
CA GLY A 91 14.79 -4.54 -14.96
C GLY A 91 13.99 -5.12 -16.13
N GLU A 92 13.62 -6.39 -16.02
CA GLU A 92 12.88 -7.07 -17.09
C GLU A 92 11.39 -6.77 -17.09
N THR A 93 10.80 -6.43 -15.94
CA THR A 93 9.35 -6.28 -15.82
C THR A 93 8.95 -5.05 -15.01
N VAL A 94 7.76 -4.51 -15.27
CA VAL A 94 7.10 -3.55 -14.39
C VAL A 94 6.73 -4.28 -13.10
N MET A 95 7.20 -3.71 -11.99
CA MET A 95 6.94 -4.24 -10.67
C MET A 95 5.61 -3.68 -10.18
N SER A 96 5.48 -2.39 -9.96
CA SER A 96 4.23 -1.79 -9.48
C SER A 96 3.92 -0.49 -10.19
N ALA A 97 2.64 -0.13 -10.22
CA ALA A 97 2.18 1.15 -10.73
C ALA A 97 1.12 1.75 -9.80
N VAL A 98 1.30 3.01 -9.43
CA VAL A 98 0.48 3.67 -8.42
C VAL A 98 0.17 5.10 -8.85
N SER A 99 -1.11 5.46 -8.75
CA SER A 99 -1.56 6.83 -9.02
C SER A 99 -1.11 7.79 -7.91
N SER A 100 -0.40 8.85 -8.30
CA SER A 100 -0.13 10.02 -7.48
C SER A 100 -0.99 11.20 -7.94
N ASP A 101 -1.05 12.27 -7.15
CA ASP A 101 -1.82 13.47 -7.49
C ASP A 101 -1.31 14.10 -8.79
N GLU A 102 0.01 14.13 -8.99
CA GLU A 102 0.65 14.80 -10.11
C GLU A 102 1.04 13.87 -11.28
N TYR A 103 1.21 12.58 -11.01
CA TYR A 103 1.73 11.63 -11.99
C TYR A 103 1.31 10.20 -11.69
N LEU A 104 1.35 9.34 -12.71
CA LEU A 104 1.31 7.90 -12.52
C LEU A 104 2.74 7.42 -12.28
N ALA A 105 2.97 6.84 -11.09
CA ALA A 105 4.25 6.32 -10.67
C ALA A 105 4.40 4.90 -11.21
N VAL A 106 5.47 4.62 -11.94
CA VAL A 106 5.72 3.29 -12.53
C VAL A 106 7.08 2.81 -12.05
N PHE A 107 7.09 1.69 -11.34
CA PHE A 107 8.29 1.10 -10.77
C PHE A 107 8.73 -0.11 -11.57
N LYS A 108 10.03 -0.17 -11.84
CA LYS A 108 10.74 -1.39 -12.21
C LYS A 108 11.67 -1.78 -11.04
N GLU A 109 12.37 -2.89 -11.15
CA GLU A 109 13.22 -3.40 -10.06
C GLU A 109 14.31 -2.41 -9.63
N ALA A 110 14.90 -1.72 -10.61
CA ALA A 110 16.02 -0.80 -10.44
C ALA A 110 15.78 0.59 -11.07
N ALA A 111 14.56 0.88 -11.51
CA ALA A 111 14.20 2.19 -12.06
C ALA A 111 12.84 2.67 -11.57
N PHE A 112 12.69 3.98 -11.64
CA PHE A 112 11.44 4.67 -11.33
C PHE A 112 11.09 5.64 -12.45
N TYR A 113 9.85 5.56 -12.91
CA TYR A 113 9.32 6.41 -13.96
C TYR A 113 8.12 7.21 -13.44
N ARG A 114 7.99 8.43 -13.95
CA ARG A 114 6.84 9.30 -13.74
C ARG A 114 6.16 9.53 -15.08
N TYR A 115 4.91 9.10 -15.21
CA TYR A 115 4.07 9.45 -16.35
C TYR A 115 3.24 10.67 -15.98
N ILE A 116 3.64 11.83 -16.51
CA ILE A 116 3.11 13.14 -16.13
C ILE A 116 2.30 13.70 -17.29
N GLY A 117 1.09 14.19 -17.01
CA GLY A 117 0.27 14.84 -18.01
C GLY A 117 -1.17 15.02 -17.53
N THR A 118 -1.95 15.73 -18.32
CA THR A 118 -3.36 16.03 -18.05
C THR A 118 -4.27 15.73 -19.25
N THR A 119 -3.70 15.52 -20.44
CA THR A 119 -4.40 15.26 -21.70
C THR A 119 -3.68 14.19 -22.50
N THR A 120 -4.37 13.52 -23.44
CA THR A 120 -3.78 12.54 -24.37
C THR A 120 -2.54 13.08 -25.11
N SER A 121 -2.51 14.37 -25.38
CA SER A 121 -1.47 15.03 -26.17
C SER A 121 -0.25 15.50 -25.39
N ASN A 122 -0.29 15.49 -24.04
CA ASN A 122 0.77 16.06 -23.21
C ASN A 122 1.33 15.10 -22.17
N PHE A 123 0.93 13.82 -22.20
CA PHE A 123 1.56 12.84 -21.34
C PHE A 123 3.02 12.63 -21.77
N VAL A 124 3.91 12.65 -20.78
CA VAL A 124 5.33 12.42 -20.95
C VAL A 124 5.80 11.43 -19.90
N LEU A 125 6.40 10.34 -20.37
CA LEU A 125 7.11 9.40 -19.52
C LEU A 125 8.50 9.96 -19.20
N ARG A 126 8.82 10.09 -17.91
CA ARG A 126 10.13 10.57 -17.45
C ARG A 126 10.80 9.53 -16.57
N PHE A 127 12.01 9.13 -16.96
CA PHE A 127 12.91 8.40 -16.08
C PHE A 127 13.35 9.30 -14.92
N THR A 128 13.38 8.73 -13.72
CA THR A 128 13.88 9.40 -12.52
C THR A 128 14.91 8.47 -11.88
N PRO A 129 16.15 8.93 -11.62
CA PRO A 129 17.24 8.10 -11.10
C PRO A 129 17.08 7.82 -9.60
N LEU A 130 15.98 7.15 -9.24
CA LEU A 130 15.68 6.70 -7.89
C LEU A 130 15.64 5.16 -7.85
N PRO A 131 15.93 4.55 -6.69
CA PRO A 131 15.82 3.11 -6.53
C PRO A 131 14.41 2.62 -6.85
N GLY A 132 14.35 1.48 -7.55
CA GLY A 132 13.12 0.83 -7.96
C GLY A 132 12.41 0.09 -6.83
N CYS A 133 11.34 -0.63 -7.19
CA CYS A 133 10.54 -1.45 -6.29
C CYS A 133 10.80 -2.93 -6.57
N ILE A 134 10.97 -3.73 -5.52
CA ILE A 134 11.31 -5.16 -5.66
C ILE A 134 10.11 -6.10 -5.62
N SER A 135 8.90 -5.58 -5.35
CA SER A 135 7.68 -6.38 -5.33
C SER A 135 6.62 -5.85 -6.29
N LYS A 136 5.84 -6.78 -6.86
CA LYS A 136 4.80 -6.46 -7.84
C LYS A 136 3.63 -5.65 -7.30
N ARG A 137 3.40 -5.72 -5.99
CA ARG A 137 2.40 -4.90 -5.28
C ARG A 137 3.08 -4.05 -4.22
N GLY A 138 4.38 -3.81 -4.40
CA GLY A 138 5.27 -3.24 -3.41
C GLY A 138 5.17 -1.73 -3.24
N ALA A 139 4.11 -1.05 -3.71
CA ALA A 139 3.99 0.40 -3.67
C ALA A 139 2.55 0.86 -3.42
N ALA A 140 2.40 1.99 -2.71
CA ALA A 140 1.11 2.62 -2.43
C ALA A 140 1.24 4.15 -2.27
N ASN A 141 0.19 4.89 -2.61
CA ASN A 141 0.11 6.33 -2.35
C ASN A 141 -0.81 6.56 -1.14
N VAL A 142 -0.24 7.13 -0.08
CA VAL A 142 -0.96 7.40 1.17
C VAL A 142 -0.78 8.88 1.54
N GLY A 143 -1.89 9.63 1.51
CA GLY A 143 -1.88 11.06 1.84
C GLY A 143 -0.93 11.90 0.97
N GLY A 144 -0.87 11.62 -0.33
CA GLY A 144 0.00 12.31 -1.29
C GLY A 144 1.47 11.91 -1.23
N LYS A 145 1.82 10.93 -0.39
CA LYS A 145 3.18 10.41 -0.24
C LYS A 145 3.25 9.02 -0.88
N LEU A 146 4.24 8.82 -1.76
CA LEU A 146 4.40 7.55 -2.46
C LEU A 146 5.36 6.64 -1.70
N PHE A 147 4.85 5.56 -1.13
CA PHE A 147 5.61 4.56 -0.41
C PHE A 147 5.90 3.36 -1.29
N TYR A 148 7.06 2.74 -1.10
CA TYR A 148 7.42 1.51 -1.80
C TYR A 148 8.49 0.70 -1.08
N VAL A 149 8.52 -0.60 -1.34
CA VAL A 149 9.51 -1.55 -0.83
C VAL A 149 10.64 -1.69 -1.87
N SER A 150 11.87 -1.42 -1.44
CA SER A 150 13.09 -1.49 -2.26
C SER A 150 14.12 -2.44 -1.65
N LYS A 151 15.26 -2.66 -2.31
CA LYS A 151 16.29 -3.60 -1.80
C LYS A 151 16.84 -3.22 -0.43
N ASP A 152 16.89 -1.94 -0.12
CA ASP A 152 17.53 -1.40 1.08
C ASP A 152 16.54 -0.95 2.16
N GLY A 153 15.24 -1.05 1.92
CA GLY A 153 14.23 -0.68 2.90
C GLY A 153 12.89 -0.28 2.31
N ILE A 154 11.97 0.04 3.23
CA ILE A 154 10.73 0.75 2.93
C ILE A 154 11.09 2.22 2.69
N ARG A 155 10.75 2.73 1.52
CA ARG A 155 11.06 4.09 1.08
C ARG A 155 9.80 4.92 0.90
N VAL A 156 9.97 6.24 0.96
CA VAL A 156 8.97 7.22 0.57
C VAL A 156 9.58 8.23 -0.39
N ILE A 157 8.81 8.64 -1.40
CA ILE A 157 9.15 9.78 -2.24
C ILE A 157 8.51 11.03 -1.64
N VAL A 158 9.35 11.99 -1.26
CA VAL A 158 8.93 13.31 -0.77
C VAL A 158 9.48 14.36 -1.74
N GLY A 159 8.61 14.90 -2.59
CA GLY A 159 9.01 15.79 -3.68
C GLY A 159 9.91 15.09 -4.71
N THR A 160 11.18 15.47 -4.76
CA THR A 160 12.20 14.92 -5.67
C THR A 160 13.11 13.88 -5.03
N GLU A 161 13.06 13.71 -3.71
CA GLU A 161 13.93 12.80 -2.97
C GLU A 161 13.23 11.48 -2.66
N SER A 162 14.00 10.40 -2.59
CA SER A 162 13.58 9.12 -2.00
C SER A 162 14.32 8.91 -0.69
N VAL A 163 13.57 8.73 0.39
CA VAL A 163 14.09 8.57 1.75
C VAL A 163 13.76 7.16 2.25
N VAL A 164 14.75 6.48 2.83
CA VAL A 164 14.54 5.18 3.49
C VAL A 164 13.95 5.42 4.88
N LEU A 165 12.78 4.82 5.15
CA LEU A 165 12.04 4.95 6.40
C LEU A 165 12.30 3.83 7.40
N SER A 166 12.76 2.67 6.92
CA SER A 166 12.91 1.45 7.72
C SER A 166 14.28 1.24 8.33
N ARG A 167 15.24 2.18 8.19
CA ARG A 167 16.62 1.96 8.65
C ARG A 167 16.72 1.70 10.16
N HIS A 168 15.84 2.31 10.95
CA HIS A 168 15.77 2.07 12.40
C HIS A 168 15.23 0.68 12.78
N ILE A 169 14.63 -0.05 11.84
CA ILE A 169 14.21 -1.46 11.96
C ILE A 169 14.93 -2.36 10.95
N GLN A 170 16.14 -1.98 10.50
CA GLN A 170 16.82 -2.66 9.40
C GLN A 170 17.01 -4.17 9.64
N SER A 171 17.36 -4.57 10.87
CA SER A 171 17.52 -5.99 11.22
C SER A 171 16.23 -6.79 11.07
N VAL A 172 15.08 -6.18 11.33
CA VAL A 172 13.77 -6.81 11.11
C VAL A 172 13.50 -6.87 9.61
N TYR A 173 13.74 -5.77 8.89
CA TYR A 173 13.53 -5.68 7.46
C TYR A 173 14.36 -6.70 6.67
N ASP A 174 15.64 -6.86 7.00
CA ASP A 174 16.57 -7.78 6.35
C ASP A 174 16.19 -9.26 6.57
N ALA A 175 15.39 -9.57 7.60
CA ALA A 175 14.87 -10.90 7.86
C ALA A 175 13.58 -11.22 7.08
N LEU A 176 12.97 -10.22 6.43
CA LEU A 176 11.74 -10.38 5.65
C LEU A 176 12.05 -10.76 4.20
N THR A 177 11.19 -11.58 3.64
CA THR A 177 11.09 -11.77 2.19
C THR A 177 10.35 -10.57 1.64
N THR A 178 11.05 -9.76 0.85
CA THR A 178 10.56 -8.44 0.42
C THR A 178 10.07 -8.43 -1.03
N SER A 179 10.35 -9.50 -1.80
CA SER A 179 9.96 -9.65 -3.20
C SER A 179 8.47 -9.93 -3.42
N ASP A 180 7.75 -10.35 -2.38
CA ASP A 180 6.31 -10.60 -2.38
C ASP A 180 5.52 -9.56 -1.55
N ALA A 181 6.19 -8.50 -1.08
CA ALA A 181 5.57 -7.50 -0.21
C ALA A 181 4.39 -6.78 -0.89
N VAL A 182 3.32 -6.49 -0.14
CA VAL A 182 2.09 -5.89 -0.68
C VAL A 182 1.73 -4.64 0.11
N LEU A 183 1.56 -3.51 -0.57
CA LEU A 183 1.25 -2.23 0.09
C LEU A 183 -0.15 -1.75 -0.31
N ILE A 184 -0.85 -1.14 0.63
CA ILE A 184 -2.12 -0.46 0.36
C ILE A 184 -2.30 0.76 1.26
N ASN A 185 -3.04 1.74 0.75
CA ASN A 185 -3.61 2.83 1.55
C ASN A 185 -4.96 2.38 2.09
N TRP A 186 -5.11 2.34 3.41
CA TRP A 186 -6.40 2.10 4.04
C TRP A 186 -6.60 3.11 5.17
N ALA A 187 -7.74 3.82 5.14
CA ALA A 187 -8.10 4.85 6.12
C ALA A 187 -6.98 5.90 6.40
N GLY A 188 -6.15 6.22 5.41
CA GLY A 188 -5.03 7.16 5.56
C GLY A 188 -3.76 6.55 6.18
N SER A 189 -3.79 5.26 6.54
CA SER A 189 -2.63 4.51 7.00
C SER A 189 -1.99 3.71 5.87
N LEU A 190 -0.69 3.48 5.99
CA LEU A 190 0.07 2.57 5.14
C LEU A 190 0.02 1.17 5.74
N ILE A 191 -0.47 0.20 4.99
CA ILE A 191 -0.36 -1.22 5.32
C ILE A 191 0.65 -1.87 4.39
N ILE A 192 1.50 -2.72 4.96
CA ILE A 192 2.55 -3.45 4.26
C ILE A 192 2.48 -4.91 4.72
N SER A 193 2.10 -5.83 3.84
CA SER A 193 2.14 -7.26 4.11
C SER A 193 3.42 -7.87 3.56
N PHE A 194 4.02 -8.79 4.30
CA PHE A 194 5.11 -9.68 3.90
C PHE A 194 4.60 -11.12 3.99
N PRO A 195 3.93 -11.62 2.93
CA PRO A 195 3.17 -12.87 2.99
C PRO A 195 4.00 -14.08 3.41
N SER A 196 5.19 -14.26 2.82
CA SER A 196 6.10 -15.37 3.14
C SER A 196 6.53 -15.41 4.62
N ASN A 197 6.46 -14.27 5.32
CA ASN A 197 6.81 -14.14 6.73
C ASN A 197 5.59 -14.11 7.66
N ALA A 198 4.37 -14.17 7.11
CA ALA A 198 3.13 -13.94 7.84
C ALA A 198 3.21 -12.72 8.77
N THR A 199 3.68 -11.60 8.24
CA THR A 199 3.82 -10.36 8.97
C THR A 199 3.17 -9.21 8.21
N ILE A 200 2.35 -8.41 8.90
CA ILE A 200 1.82 -7.16 8.38
C ILE A 200 2.37 -6.00 9.22
N PHE A 201 2.96 -5.00 8.57
CA PHE A 201 3.23 -3.71 9.18
C PHE A 201 2.11 -2.74 8.89
N TRP A 202 1.71 -2.03 9.93
CA TRP A 202 0.85 -0.88 9.87
C TRP A 202 1.67 0.35 10.20
N ALA A 203 1.47 1.43 9.47
CA ALA A 203 2.20 2.67 9.70
C ALA A 203 1.34 3.88 9.42
N ASP A 204 1.56 4.92 10.21
CA ASP A 204 0.91 6.22 10.04
C ASP A 204 1.87 7.17 9.31
N PRO A 205 1.57 7.55 8.05
CA PRO A 205 2.38 8.48 7.26
C PRO A 205 2.68 9.81 7.94
N ASP A 206 1.89 10.24 8.92
CA ASP A 206 2.11 11.52 9.62
C ASP A 206 3.17 11.43 10.71
N THR A 207 3.64 10.21 11.01
CA THR A 207 4.77 9.98 11.93
C THR A 207 6.15 10.11 11.27
N ILE A 208 6.18 10.38 9.95
CA ILE A 208 7.42 10.57 9.20
C ILE A 208 8.24 11.70 9.81
N ARG A 209 9.50 11.40 10.11
CA ARG A 209 10.49 12.37 10.58
C ARG A 209 11.87 11.99 10.07
N LYS A 210 12.74 12.97 9.85
CA LYS A 210 14.17 12.72 9.60
C LYS A 210 14.90 12.71 10.95
N ASP A 211 15.89 11.84 11.11
CA ASP A 211 16.80 11.88 12.25
C ASP A 211 18.04 12.73 11.97
N ASP A 212 18.91 12.86 12.98
CA ASP A 212 20.12 13.71 12.91
C ASP A 212 21.12 13.26 11.84
N MET A 213 21.01 12.02 11.34
CA MET A 213 21.82 11.48 10.26
C MET A 213 21.16 11.68 8.88
N GLY A 214 19.97 12.29 8.84
CA GLY A 214 19.20 12.53 7.62
C GLY A 214 18.31 11.36 7.21
N ASP A 215 18.27 10.27 7.99
CA ASP A 215 17.49 9.09 7.68
C ASP A 215 16.03 9.27 8.08
N GLY A 216 15.15 8.71 7.26
CA GLY A 216 13.73 8.73 7.55
C GLY A 216 13.38 7.71 8.64
N ARG A 217 12.43 8.10 9.49
CA ARG A 217 11.78 7.21 10.44
C ARG A 217 10.29 7.30 10.27
N LEU A 218 9.64 6.15 10.34
CA LEU A 218 8.20 5.97 10.33
C LEU A 218 7.86 5.06 11.50
N SER A 219 6.80 5.35 12.25
CA SER A 219 6.34 4.43 13.28
C SER A 219 5.64 3.24 12.63
N PHE A 220 6.14 2.04 12.91
CA PHE A 220 5.55 0.78 12.47
C PHE A 220 4.93 0.05 13.65
N TRP A 221 3.78 -0.56 13.40
CA TRP A 221 3.11 -1.53 14.26
C TRP A 221 3.06 -2.85 13.49
N ASP A 222 3.55 -3.93 14.07
CA ASP A 222 3.61 -5.23 13.42
C ASP A 222 2.53 -6.18 13.95
N TRP A 223 1.96 -6.94 13.02
CA TRP A 223 1.00 -8.00 13.27
C TRP A 223 1.62 -9.30 12.75
N VAL A 224 2.00 -10.16 13.68
CA VAL A 224 2.64 -11.45 13.37
C VAL A 224 1.56 -12.52 13.25
N ARG A 225 1.80 -13.50 12.36
CA ARG A 225 0.87 -14.58 11.97
C ARG A 225 -0.30 -14.12 11.10
N MET A 226 -0.17 -12.97 10.44
CA MET A 226 -1.12 -12.50 9.45
C MET A 226 -0.39 -12.27 8.13
N ALA A 227 -0.95 -12.78 7.03
CA ALA A 227 -0.40 -12.65 5.69
C ALA A 227 -1.49 -12.18 4.73
N ALA A 228 -1.12 -11.36 3.76
CA ALA A 228 -1.99 -11.03 2.64
C ALA A 228 -1.17 -10.86 1.35
N ASP A 229 -1.38 -11.75 0.39
CA ASP A 229 -0.82 -11.71 -0.97
C ASP A 229 -1.42 -10.59 -1.82
N GLN A 230 -2.60 -10.13 -1.41
CA GLN A 230 -3.31 -9.02 -2.03
C GLN A 230 -4.26 -8.38 -1.05
N PHE A 231 -4.41 -7.06 -1.17
CA PHE A 231 -5.47 -6.32 -0.50
C PHE A 231 -6.51 -5.82 -1.50
N VAL A 232 -7.76 -5.75 -1.06
CA VAL A 232 -8.88 -5.15 -1.78
C VAL A 232 -9.55 -4.15 -0.85
N TYR A 233 -9.58 -2.90 -1.27
CA TYR A 233 -10.27 -1.80 -0.61
C TYR A 233 -10.62 -0.75 -1.66
N ALA A 234 -11.80 -0.16 -1.55
CA ALA A 234 -12.29 0.82 -2.50
C ALA A 234 -12.87 2.01 -1.73
N SER A 235 -12.15 3.13 -1.61
CA SER A 235 -12.60 4.31 -0.83
C SER A 235 -13.74 5.12 -1.49
N GLY A 236 -14.76 4.46 -2.04
CA GLY A 236 -15.90 5.05 -2.71
C GLY A 236 -17.11 5.26 -1.79
N SER A 237 -18.09 6.04 -2.25
CA SER A 237 -19.29 6.40 -1.48
C SER A 237 -20.24 5.25 -1.14
N GLY A 238 -19.99 4.04 -1.66
CA GLY A 238 -20.74 2.83 -1.36
C GLY A 238 -19.92 1.75 -0.66
N ASP A 239 -18.68 2.05 -0.26
CA ASP A 239 -17.85 1.11 0.49
C ASP A 239 -18.27 1.09 1.97
N ASN A 240 -18.22 -0.10 2.57
CA ASN A 240 -18.49 -0.31 3.98
C ASN A 240 -17.26 -0.07 4.85
N GLY A 241 -16.13 0.31 4.25
CA GLY A 241 -14.90 0.68 4.93
C GLY A 241 -14.01 -0.53 5.25
N PHE A 242 -14.40 -1.73 4.83
CA PHE A 242 -13.61 -2.93 5.09
C PHE A 242 -12.43 -3.05 4.14
N LEU A 243 -11.27 -3.31 4.72
CA LEU A 243 -10.12 -3.81 3.99
C LEU A 243 -10.18 -5.33 3.99
N ILE A 244 -10.08 -5.93 2.80
CA ILE A 244 -10.04 -7.37 2.58
C ILE A 244 -8.60 -7.77 2.24
N GLY A 245 -7.99 -8.65 3.03
CA GLY A 245 -6.74 -9.33 2.69
C GLY A 245 -7.01 -10.73 2.14
N TYR A 246 -6.30 -11.12 1.08
CA TYR A 246 -6.34 -12.47 0.50
C TYR A 246 -5.02 -13.21 0.78
N ASP A 247 -5.11 -14.40 1.36
CA ASP A 247 -4.00 -15.33 1.58
C ASP A 247 -4.21 -16.62 0.76
N SER A 248 -3.30 -16.87 -0.17
CA SER A 248 -3.30 -18.02 -1.07
C SER A 248 -2.83 -19.31 -0.40
N ALA A 249 -1.98 -19.23 0.64
CA ALA A 249 -1.43 -20.39 1.33
C ALA A 249 -2.46 -21.03 2.26
N ASN A 250 -3.30 -20.21 2.89
CA ASN A 250 -4.30 -20.67 3.85
C ASN A 250 -5.71 -20.86 3.25
N SER A 251 -5.85 -20.73 1.93
CA SER A 251 -7.09 -21.03 1.18
C SER A 251 -8.35 -20.36 1.76
N ARG A 252 -8.57 -19.10 1.37
CA ARG A 252 -9.84 -18.33 1.43
C ARG A 252 -10.14 -17.56 2.71
N PHE A 253 -9.13 -16.95 3.34
CA PHE A 253 -9.41 -15.97 4.38
C PHE A 253 -9.58 -14.58 3.78
N VAL A 254 -10.65 -13.91 4.20
CA VAL A 254 -10.90 -12.47 3.99
C VAL A 254 -10.69 -11.83 5.34
N HIS A 255 -9.50 -11.27 5.57
CA HIS A 255 -9.25 -10.55 6.81
C HIS A 255 -10.04 -9.24 6.77
N GLU A 256 -11.05 -9.09 7.63
CA GLU A 256 -11.61 -7.77 7.94
C GLU A 256 -10.71 -7.11 9.00
N THR A 257 -9.64 -6.50 8.53
CA THR A 257 -8.56 -5.99 9.40
C THR A 257 -9.00 -4.87 10.37
N ALA A 258 -10.22 -4.34 10.23
CA ALA A 258 -10.74 -3.27 11.07
C ALA A 258 -11.14 -3.71 12.48
N ASN A 259 -11.50 -4.98 12.67
CA ASN A 259 -12.08 -5.45 13.92
C ASN A 259 -11.15 -6.35 14.75
N GLY A 260 -9.89 -6.53 14.33
CA GLY A 260 -8.92 -7.35 15.07
C GLY A 260 -9.28 -8.83 15.15
N TYR A 261 -10.27 -9.28 14.37
CA TYR A 261 -10.60 -10.68 14.19
C TYR A 261 -10.06 -11.14 12.84
N ASP A 262 -9.37 -12.27 12.84
CA ASP A 262 -9.30 -13.08 11.64
C ASP A 262 -10.72 -13.59 11.38
N ILE A 263 -11.38 -13.15 10.31
CA ILE A 263 -12.70 -13.69 9.93
C ILE A 263 -12.43 -15.05 9.30
N ASP A 264 -12.07 -16.00 10.16
CA ASP A 264 -12.45 -17.36 9.93
C ASP A 264 -13.98 -17.37 9.92
N PHE A 265 -14.58 -17.85 8.83
CA PHE A 265 -16.03 -18.07 8.75
C PHE A 265 -16.49 -19.16 9.73
N ASP A 266 -15.56 -19.75 10.49
CA ASP A 266 -15.81 -20.58 11.65
C ASP A 266 -15.64 -19.79 12.97
N THR A 267 -16.63 -19.91 13.84
CA THR A 267 -16.91 -19.07 15.03
C THR A 267 -15.84 -18.97 16.14
N THR A 268 -14.60 -19.38 15.90
CA THR A 268 -13.54 -19.44 16.91
C THR A 268 -12.70 -18.17 16.90
N GLN A 269 -13.00 -17.22 17.79
CA GLN A 269 -12.18 -16.02 18.00
C GLN A 269 -10.80 -16.40 18.56
N VAL A 270 -9.75 -16.29 17.75
CA VAL A 270 -8.36 -16.43 18.19
C VAL A 270 -7.85 -15.07 18.69
N ALA A 271 -7.24 -15.04 19.88
CA ALA A 271 -6.64 -13.81 20.39
C ALA A 271 -5.40 -13.43 19.59
N ILE A 272 -5.39 -12.22 19.01
CA ILE A 272 -4.23 -11.64 18.33
C ILE A 272 -3.50 -10.73 19.32
N THR A 273 -2.21 -10.99 19.53
CA THR A 273 -1.38 -10.10 20.35
C THR A 273 -1.15 -8.79 19.62
N THR A 274 -1.75 -7.71 20.10
CA THR A 274 -1.62 -6.36 19.55
C THR A 274 -0.58 -5.58 20.33
N THR A 275 0.35 -4.91 19.63
CA THR A 275 1.34 -4.03 20.25
C THR A 275 1.15 -2.60 19.77
N LEU A 276 1.07 -1.63 20.68
CA LEU A 276 1.07 -0.19 20.40
C LEU A 276 2.34 0.42 20.99
N GLN A 277 3.15 1.15 20.21
CA GLN A 277 4.24 1.95 20.74
C GLN A 277 4.13 3.41 20.29
N THR A 278 4.23 4.35 21.23
CA THR A 278 4.28 5.78 20.92
C THR A 278 5.61 6.15 20.27
N LYS A 279 5.64 7.25 19.52
CA LYS A 279 6.91 7.90 19.19
C LYS A 279 7.68 8.25 20.46
N TYR A 280 8.99 8.43 20.32
CA TYR A 280 9.79 9.07 21.35
C TYR A 280 9.37 10.53 21.46
N ASP A 281 8.75 10.88 22.57
CA ASP A 281 8.30 12.23 22.85
C ASP A 281 9.51 13.13 23.12
N SER A 282 9.76 14.06 22.19
CA SER A 282 10.78 15.10 22.36
C SER A 282 10.14 16.36 22.92
N PHE A 283 10.14 16.49 24.25
CA PHE A 283 9.62 17.70 24.91
C PHE A 283 10.73 18.68 25.29
N GLY A 284 10.89 19.80 24.58
CA GLY A 284 11.89 20.84 24.90
C GLY A 284 13.11 20.83 23.97
N SER A 285 14.04 21.76 24.20
CA SER A 285 15.18 21.99 23.31
C SER A 285 16.32 20.97 23.54
N PRO A 286 17.15 20.68 22.52
CA PRO A 286 18.39 19.92 22.70
C PRO A 286 19.25 20.54 23.82
N GLY A 287 19.67 19.73 24.79
CA GLY A 287 20.50 20.16 25.92
C GLY A 287 19.74 20.50 27.21
N GLU A 288 18.40 20.63 27.18
CA GLU A 288 17.61 20.81 28.39
C GLU A 288 17.38 19.48 29.11
N ARG A 289 17.64 19.42 30.43
CA ARG A 289 17.31 18.24 31.24
C ARG A 289 15.81 18.19 31.49
N LYS A 290 15.18 17.11 31.01
CA LYS A 290 13.77 16.78 31.19
C LYS A 290 13.65 15.81 32.35
N THR A 291 12.82 16.11 33.35
CA THR A 291 12.48 15.15 34.40
C THR A 291 11.05 14.69 34.17
N TYR A 292 10.85 13.40 33.93
CA TYR A 292 9.53 12.85 33.75
C TYR A 292 8.97 12.42 35.11
N GLN A 293 7.74 12.81 35.41
CA GLN A 293 7.15 12.51 36.72
C GLN A 293 6.23 11.29 36.61
N ARG A 294 5.28 11.36 35.67
CA ARG A 294 4.22 10.37 35.56
C ARG A 294 3.71 10.30 34.14
N GLN A 295 3.43 9.09 33.70
CA GLN A 295 2.62 8.84 32.53
C GLN A 295 1.28 8.25 32.96
N LYS A 296 0.19 8.85 32.49
CA LYS A 296 -1.16 8.31 32.65
C LYS A 296 -1.57 7.70 31.32
N ILE A 297 -2.01 6.46 31.37
CA ILE A 297 -2.41 5.67 30.21
C ILE A 297 -3.86 5.31 30.41
N GLU A 298 -4.72 5.74 29.50
CA GLU A 298 -6.15 5.47 29.53
C GLU A 298 -6.50 4.40 28.51
N LEU A 299 -7.09 3.31 29.01
CA LEU A 299 -7.34 2.07 28.29
C LEU A 299 -8.79 1.64 28.46
N SER A 300 -9.22 0.71 27.62
CA SER A 300 -10.41 -0.09 27.89
C SER A 300 -10.24 -0.88 29.18
N LYS A 301 -11.32 -0.96 29.96
CA LYS A 301 -11.40 -1.77 31.18
C LYS A 301 -11.36 -3.28 30.90
N SER A 302 -11.57 -3.68 29.65
CA SER A 302 -11.29 -5.02 29.16
C SER A 302 -9.86 -5.11 28.61
N GLY A 303 -9.21 -6.27 28.84
CA GLY A 303 -7.98 -6.64 28.17
C GLY A 303 -6.87 -7.14 29.10
N ALA A 304 -6.01 -8.00 28.55
CA ALA A 304 -4.78 -8.46 29.19
C ALA A 304 -3.62 -7.59 28.70
N TRP A 305 -3.37 -6.51 29.43
CA TRP A 305 -2.42 -5.47 29.02
C TRP A 305 -1.09 -5.59 29.78
N THR A 306 0.02 -5.45 29.06
CA THR A 306 1.34 -5.15 29.62
C THR A 306 1.86 -3.85 29.03
N GLY A 307 2.69 -3.13 29.77
CA GLY A 307 3.26 -1.87 29.32
C GLY A 307 4.77 -1.81 29.56
N THR A 308 5.45 -1.07 28.71
CA THR A 308 6.88 -0.80 28.82
C THR A 308 7.12 0.68 28.55
N LEU A 309 7.79 1.36 29.48
CA LEU A 309 8.40 2.66 29.20
C LEU A 309 9.78 2.42 28.62
N ALA A 310 10.14 3.13 27.56
CA ALA A 310 11.46 3.04 26.93
C ALA A 310 12.05 4.43 26.75
N ALA A 311 13.33 4.59 27.06
CA ALA A 311 14.10 5.81 26.89
C ALA A 311 15.45 5.49 26.24
N ASN A 312 16.15 6.53 25.76
CA ASN A 312 17.46 6.40 25.10
C ASN A 312 17.42 5.38 23.96
N ASP A 313 16.46 5.57 23.04
CA ASP A 313 16.20 4.68 21.90
C ASP A 313 16.02 3.19 22.26
N GLY A 314 15.55 2.91 23.48
CA GLY A 314 15.19 1.56 23.93
C GLY A 314 16.27 0.88 24.76
N GLN A 315 17.39 1.55 25.03
CA GLN A 315 18.45 1.01 25.88
C GLN A 315 18.04 0.94 27.36
N THR A 316 17.18 1.86 27.80
CA THR A 316 16.64 1.87 29.16
C THR A 316 15.15 1.59 29.10
N THR A 317 14.71 0.48 29.70
CA THR A 317 13.29 0.10 29.72
C THR A 317 12.78 -0.13 31.14
N LYS A 318 11.47 0.03 31.31
CA LYS A 318 10.75 -0.31 32.54
C LYS A 318 9.42 -0.94 32.18
N GLU A 319 9.29 -2.22 32.49
CA GLU A 319 8.03 -2.95 32.33
C GLU A 319 7.09 -2.71 33.51
N PHE A 320 5.79 -2.77 33.23
CA PHE A 320 4.72 -2.69 34.21
C PHE A 320 3.51 -3.50 33.75
N SER A 321 2.85 -4.16 34.70
CA SER A 321 1.61 -4.88 34.43
C SER A 321 0.39 -3.96 34.53
N ILE A 322 -0.62 -4.23 33.69
CA ILE A 322 -1.86 -3.47 33.63
C ILE A 322 -3.03 -4.45 33.83
N ALA A 323 -3.53 -4.51 35.06
CA ALA A 323 -4.72 -5.28 35.40
C ALA A 323 -5.98 -4.42 35.18
N SER A 324 -6.37 -4.24 33.91
CA SER A 324 -7.50 -3.37 33.53
C SER A 324 -8.87 -3.89 34.01
N GLY A 325 -8.98 -5.22 34.19
CA GLY A 325 -10.18 -5.90 34.68
C GLY A 325 -10.99 -6.57 33.56
N SER A 326 -12.28 -6.81 33.85
CA SER A 326 -13.27 -7.23 32.86
C SER A 326 -14.46 -6.26 32.89
N GLY A 327 -15.08 -6.04 31.72
CA GLY A 327 -16.26 -5.19 31.56
C GLY A 327 -16.07 -3.96 30.69
N THR A 328 -17.12 -3.15 30.58
CA THR A 328 -17.17 -1.93 29.78
C THR A 328 -16.64 -0.72 30.55
N GLY A 329 -16.05 0.24 29.84
CA GLY A 329 -15.59 1.51 30.40
C GLY A 329 -14.08 1.71 30.32
N HIS A 330 -13.59 2.67 31.09
CA HIS A 330 -12.22 3.18 31.02
C HIS A 330 -11.42 2.73 32.25
N PHE A 331 -10.14 2.43 32.04
CA PHE A 331 -9.15 2.12 33.08
C PHE A 331 -7.95 3.05 32.91
N VAL A 332 -7.51 3.67 34.00
CA VAL A 332 -6.33 4.55 34.00
C VAL A 332 -5.20 3.87 34.75
N LYS A 333 -4.08 3.67 34.06
CA LYS A 333 -2.82 3.23 34.64
C LYS A 333 -1.86 4.40 34.80
N ASP A 334 -1.24 4.46 35.97
CA ASP A 334 -0.09 5.31 36.21
C ASP A 334 1.20 4.53 36.10
N ALA A 335 2.12 5.04 35.30
CA ALA A 335 3.47 4.53 35.18
C ALA A 335 4.47 5.67 35.42
N SER A 336 5.31 5.52 36.44
CA SER A 336 6.41 6.46 36.69
C SER A 336 7.67 5.96 35.97
N PRO A 337 8.32 6.80 35.14
CA PRO A 337 9.64 6.50 34.57
C PRO A 337 10.70 6.28 35.65
N LEU A 338 11.80 5.63 35.29
CA LEU A 338 12.98 5.53 36.17
C LEU A 338 13.73 6.86 36.15
N SER A 339 14.43 7.19 37.24
CA SER A 339 15.34 8.36 37.25
C SER A 339 16.45 8.26 36.21
N THR A 340 16.82 7.05 35.78
CA THR A 340 17.76 6.80 34.68
C THR A 340 17.19 7.10 33.29
N MET A 341 15.89 7.37 33.18
CA MET A 341 15.23 7.78 31.93
C MET A 341 15.15 9.31 31.79
N ASP A 342 15.48 10.06 32.85
CA ASP A 342 15.49 11.52 32.81
C ASP A 342 16.54 12.04 31.83
N GLY A 343 16.19 13.12 31.11
CA GLY A 343 17.04 13.74 30.10
C GLY A 343 16.96 13.12 28.71
N TYR A 344 16.35 11.95 28.56
CA TYR A 344 16.15 11.29 27.26
C TYR A 344 14.74 11.51 26.72
N ASN A 345 14.50 11.18 25.45
CA ASN A 345 13.14 11.11 24.93
C ASN A 345 12.46 9.83 25.45
N LEU A 346 11.16 9.91 25.75
CA LEU A 346 10.39 8.81 26.34
C LEU A 346 9.43 8.22 25.30
N SER A 347 9.32 6.90 25.23
CA SER A 347 8.26 6.20 24.49
C SER A 347 7.54 5.19 25.37
N THR A 348 6.33 4.83 24.97
CA THR A 348 5.44 3.94 25.71
C THR A 348 4.95 2.85 24.80
N LYS A 349 5.29 1.62 25.13
CA LYS A 349 4.82 0.40 24.49
C LYS A 349 3.72 -0.21 25.35
N LEU A 350 2.63 -0.65 24.73
CA LEU A 350 1.50 -1.35 25.34
C LEU A 350 1.25 -2.60 24.51
N VAL A 351 1.09 -3.74 25.16
CA VAL A 351 0.81 -5.03 24.50
C VAL A 351 -0.49 -5.55 25.08
N ASN A 352 -1.43 -5.95 24.22
CA ASN A 352 -2.66 -6.61 24.58
C ASN A 352 -2.71 -8.01 23.94
N ALA A 353 -3.12 -9.02 24.70
CA ALA A 353 -3.23 -10.39 24.21
C ALA A 353 -4.65 -10.97 24.37
N THR A 354 -5.70 -10.15 24.26
CA THR A 354 -7.10 -10.62 24.34
C THR A 354 -7.77 -10.69 22.98
N ALA A 355 -8.73 -11.61 22.85
CA ALA A 355 -9.54 -11.75 21.62
C ALA A 355 -10.59 -10.64 21.47
N ASN A 356 -11.00 -9.98 22.54
CA ASN A 356 -12.02 -8.94 22.47
C ASN A 356 -11.43 -7.63 21.96
N ALA A 357 -12.25 -6.84 21.25
CA ALA A 357 -11.92 -5.46 20.89
C ALA A 357 -11.56 -4.65 22.14
N VAL A 358 -10.41 -3.98 22.10
CA VAL A 358 -9.92 -3.11 23.16
C VAL A 358 -9.37 -1.82 22.55
N THR A 359 -9.44 -0.73 23.31
CA THR A 359 -9.08 0.61 22.83
C THR A 359 -8.10 1.27 23.79
N VAL A 360 -7.11 1.97 23.24
CA VAL A 360 -6.28 2.95 23.95
C VAL A 360 -6.91 4.33 23.71
N TYR A 361 -7.43 4.95 24.76
CA TYR A 361 -8.12 6.25 24.66
C TYR A 361 -7.15 7.42 24.69
N GLY A 362 -6.04 7.29 25.41
CA GLY A 362 -5.07 8.37 25.51
C GLY A 362 -3.85 8.02 26.35
N ILE A 363 -2.77 8.75 26.08
CA ILE A 363 -1.54 8.71 26.87
C ILE A 363 -1.17 10.17 27.17
N SER A 364 -1.05 10.50 28.45
CA SER A 364 -0.59 11.82 28.89
C SER A 364 0.70 11.70 29.68
N THR A 365 1.70 12.51 29.33
CA THR A 365 3.01 12.53 29.98
C THR A 365 3.19 13.84 30.73
N GLU A 366 3.41 13.75 32.04
CA GLU A 366 3.79 14.87 32.90
C GLU A 366 5.31 14.98 32.97
N PHE A 367 5.85 16.13 32.58
CA PHE A 367 7.27 16.41 32.62
C PHE A 367 7.55 17.81 33.17
N LYS A 368 8.71 17.96 33.82
CA LYS A 368 9.23 19.24 34.28
C LYS A 368 10.49 19.57 33.50
N ARG A 369 10.54 20.78 32.94
CA ARG A 369 11.77 21.36 32.38
C ARG A 369 12.61 21.90 33.53
N ARG A 370 13.91 21.59 33.52
CA ARG A 370 14.89 22.31 34.34
C ARG A 370 15.76 23.16 33.41
N ALA A 371 15.59 24.48 33.52
CA ALA A 371 16.59 25.41 33.01
C ALA A 371 17.88 25.25 33.83
N PHE A 372 19.02 25.35 33.17
CA PHE A 372 20.31 25.40 33.83
C PHE A 372 20.49 26.70 34.62
#